data_AF-A0A0F9CDK9-F1
#
_entry.id   AF-A0A0F9CDK9-F1
#
_cell.length_a   1.000
_cell.length_b   1.000
_cell.length_c   1.000
_cell.angle_alpha   90.00
_cell.angle_beta   90.00
_cell.angle_gamma   90.00
#
_symmetry.space_group_name_H-M   'P 1'
#
loop_
_entity.id
_entity.type
_entity.pdbx_description
1 polymer ?
#
loop_
_entity_poly.entity_id
_entity_poly.type
_entity_poly.pdbx_seq_one_letter_code
_entity_poly.pdbx_strand_id
1 'polypeptide(L)'
;MGILGDIQLVKRTREVTIGVSTKGKEIKVTVTAPPLQLSSDLRSQIVDPKPPILLNDNNQPRFKTNPRSGEPIKENGQLVPMLDTKNADYLVEAMSVTKARTLAMIFHCTEFPGAFDTKKNGMSPVGYELARWKELEKAGLDVGVFAELSEACVDLALPMTKTEIEDARRALGTDKETQERVKEALGKKAPKGK
;
A
#
# COMPACT_ATOMS: atom_id res chain seq x y z
N MET A 1 12.77 5.17 -34.69
CA MET A 1 11.47 4.83 -34.05
C MET A 1 11.70 3.62 -33.17
N GLY A 2 11.87 3.84 -31.87
CA GLY A 2 12.12 2.78 -30.89
C GLY A 2 10.80 2.14 -30.49
N ILE A 3 10.70 0.82 -30.64
CA ILE A 3 9.57 0.01 -30.19
C ILE A 3 9.67 -0.05 -28.66
N LEU A 4 9.17 0.98 -27.98
CA LEU A 4 8.61 0.85 -26.64
C LEU A 4 7.26 0.15 -26.82
N GLY A 5 7.31 -1.14 -27.16
CA GLY A 5 6.14 -1.99 -27.10
C GLY A 5 5.62 -1.93 -25.68
N ASP A 6 4.33 -1.63 -25.55
CA ASP A 6 3.60 -1.51 -24.30
C ASP A 6 4.17 -2.47 -23.26
N ILE A 7 4.84 -1.92 -22.24
CA ILE A 7 5.10 -2.66 -21.02
C ILE A 7 3.72 -2.84 -20.40
N GLN A 8 3.00 -3.87 -20.86
CA GLN A 8 1.92 -4.44 -20.08
C GLN A 8 2.58 -4.90 -18.78
N LEU A 9 2.47 -4.06 -17.76
CA LEU A 9 2.66 -4.46 -16.38
C LEU A 9 1.80 -5.70 -16.20
N VAL A 10 2.45 -6.88 -16.20
CA VAL A 10 1.80 -8.13 -15.85
C VAL A 10 1.18 -7.86 -14.49
N LYS A 11 -0.16 -7.86 -14.41
CA LYS A 11 -0.87 -7.68 -13.15
C LYS A 11 -0.39 -8.78 -12.21
N ARG A 12 0.51 -8.43 -11.29
CA ARG A 12 1.00 -9.39 -10.29
C ARG A 12 -0.15 -9.62 -9.32
N THR A 13 -0.54 -10.88 -9.20
CA THR A 13 -1.52 -11.32 -8.22
C THR A 13 -0.87 -12.31 -7.25
N ARG A 14 -1.30 -12.26 -5.99
CA ARG A 14 -0.86 -13.19 -4.94
C ARG A 14 -2.05 -13.60 -4.10
N GLU A 15 -2.21 -14.89 -3.88
CA GLU A 15 -3.19 -15.41 -2.92
C GLU A 15 -2.57 -15.39 -1.52
N VAL A 16 -3.27 -14.79 -0.56
CA VAL A 16 -2.84 -14.66 0.84
C VAL A 16 -3.95 -15.21 1.74
N THR A 17 -3.61 -16.13 2.63
CA THR A 17 -4.53 -16.59 3.67
C THR A 17 -4.59 -15.55 4.79
N ILE A 18 -5.79 -15.05 5.09
CA ILE A 18 -6.02 -13.93 6.02
C ILE A 18 -6.72 -14.34 7.32
N GLY A 19 -7.02 -15.63 7.46
CA GLY A 19 -7.62 -16.18 8.67
C GLY A 19 -8.23 -17.54 8.45
N VAL A 20 -8.88 -18.03 9.49
CA VAL A 20 -9.65 -19.27 9.47
C VAL A 20 -11.05 -18.93 9.97
N SER A 21 -12.05 -19.21 9.14
CA SER A 21 -13.46 -18.99 9.48
C SER A 21 -13.87 -19.74 10.73
N THR A 22 -15.00 -19.33 11.32
CA THR A 22 -15.65 -20.02 12.45
C THR A 22 -15.98 -21.50 12.18
N LYS A 23 -15.90 -21.95 10.92
CA LYS A 23 -16.11 -23.34 10.48
C LYS A 23 -14.78 -24.08 10.20
N GLY A 24 -13.64 -23.53 10.58
CA GLY A 24 -12.32 -24.16 10.40
C GLY A 24 -11.76 -24.10 8.98
N LYS A 25 -12.36 -23.34 8.07
CA LYS A 25 -11.87 -23.17 6.68
C LYS A 25 -10.99 -21.93 6.56
N GLU A 26 -9.85 -22.06 5.89
CA GLU A 26 -9.01 -20.92 5.50
C GLU A 26 -9.82 -19.89 4.70
N ILE A 27 -9.65 -18.62 5.06
CA ILE A 27 -10.16 -17.48 4.32
C ILE A 27 -8.98 -16.92 3.54
N LYS A 28 -9.08 -16.95 2.21
CA LYS A 28 -8.02 -16.49 1.31
C LYS A 28 -8.49 -15.29 0.51
N VAL A 29 -7.55 -14.40 0.21
CA VAL A 29 -7.78 -13.19 -0.56
C VAL A 29 -6.72 -13.07 -1.64
N THR A 30 -7.17 -12.69 -2.84
CA THR A 30 -6.28 -12.38 -3.96
C THR A 30 -5.90 -10.91 -3.89
N VAL A 31 -4.61 -10.65 -3.69
CA VAL A 31 -4.01 -9.31 -3.77
C VAL A 31 -3.55 -9.08 -5.20
N THR A 32 -3.89 -7.92 -5.77
CA THR A 32 -3.46 -7.46 -7.09
C THR A 32 -2.67 -6.16 -6.92
N ALA A 33 -1.60 -6.01 -7.70
CA ALA A 33 -0.80 -4.77 -7.70
C ALA A 33 -1.69 -3.53 -7.90
N PRO A 34 -1.61 -2.51 -7.02
CA PRO A 34 -2.35 -1.27 -7.20
C PRO A 34 -1.82 -0.47 -8.40
N PRO A 35 -2.66 0.38 -9.02
CA PRO A 35 -2.17 1.41 -9.93
C PRO A 35 -1.17 2.33 -9.21
N LEU A 36 -0.07 2.71 -9.88
CA LEU A 36 1.00 3.54 -9.30
C LEU A 36 0.48 4.86 -8.65
N GLN A 37 -0.61 5.43 -9.18
CA GLN A 37 -1.20 6.67 -8.71
C GLN A 37 -2.01 6.54 -7.41
N LEU A 38 -2.44 5.32 -7.06
CA LEU A 38 -3.42 5.07 -6.01
C LEU A 38 -2.94 5.53 -4.63
N SER A 39 -1.65 5.37 -4.34
CA SER A 39 -1.08 5.76 -3.04
C SER A 39 -1.17 7.27 -2.80
N SER A 40 -1.03 8.08 -3.86
CA SER A 40 -1.18 9.54 -3.81
C SER A 40 -2.65 9.93 -3.64
N ASP A 41 -3.54 9.26 -4.37
CA ASP A 41 -4.97 9.55 -4.33
C ASP A 41 -5.57 9.22 -2.96
N LEU A 42 -5.20 8.08 -2.38
CA LEU A 42 -5.62 7.69 -1.02
C LEU A 42 -5.09 8.64 0.05
N ARG A 43 -3.85 9.13 -0.10
CA ARG A 43 -3.27 10.15 0.80
C ARG A 43 -4.06 11.46 0.74
N SER A 44 -4.60 11.84 -0.42
CA SER A 44 -5.39 13.06 -0.58
C SER A 44 -6.77 12.99 0.10
N GLN A 45 -7.35 11.78 0.20
CA GLN A 45 -8.70 11.57 0.74
C GLN A 45 -8.72 11.47 2.28
N ILE A 46 -7.58 11.14 2.89
CA ILE A 46 -7.41 11.01 4.34
C ILE A 46 -6.37 12.04 4.79
N VAL A 47 -6.82 13.13 5.41
CA VAL A 47 -5.96 14.24 5.88
C VAL A 47 -5.11 13.81 7.08
N ASP A 48 -3.82 14.12 7.04
CA ASP A 48 -2.92 13.89 8.19
C ASP A 48 -3.23 14.87 9.33
N PRO A 49 -3.40 14.39 10.57
CA PRO A 49 -3.54 15.27 11.71
C PRO A 49 -2.25 16.05 11.91
N LYS A 50 -2.38 17.31 12.32
CA LYS A 50 -1.23 18.15 12.65
C LYS A 50 -1.00 18.08 14.16
N PRO A 51 0.23 17.82 14.62
CA PRO A 51 0.50 17.88 16.05
C PRO A 51 0.21 19.28 16.58
N PRO A 52 -0.32 19.39 17.82
CA PRO A 52 -0.61 20.68 18.42
C PRO A 52 0.67 21.46 18.69
N ILE A 53 0.54 22.77 18.95
CA ILE A 53 1.68 23.61 19.33
C ILE A 53 2.10 23.27 20.75
N LEU A 54 3.40 23.10 20.96
CA LEU A 54 3.97 22.89 22.28
C LEU A 54 3.88 24.19 23.09
N LEU A 55 3.32 24.12 24.30
CA LEU A 55 3.16 25.27 25.18
C LEU A 55 4.25 25.30 26.26
N ASN A 56 4.54 26.48 26.80
CA ASN A 56 5.37 26.65 27.99
C ASN A 56 4.51 26.61 29.28
N ASP A 57 5.15 26.77 30.44
CA ASP A 57 4.48 26.71 31.76
C ASP A 57 3.41 27.81 31.96
N ASN A 58 3.46 28.88 31.15
CA ASN A 58 2.47 29.96 31.15
C ASN A 58 1.39 29.76 30.07
N ASN A 59 1.27 28.56 29.50
CA ASN A 59 0.32 28.21 28.45
C ASN A 59 0.48 29.04 27.15
N GLN A 60 1.70 29.51 26.85
CA GLN A 60 2.02 30.25 25.63
C GLN A 60 2.76 29.38 24.61
N PRO A 61 2.58 29.60 23.30
CA PRO A 61 3.31 28.91 22.24
C PRO A 61 4.83 28.97 22.40
N ARG A 62 5.49 27.82 22.29
CA ARG A 62 6.95 27.75 22.13
C ARG A 62 7.30 27.82 20.64
N PHE A 63 8.38 28.52 20.33
CA PHE A 63 8.88 28.67 18.96
C PHE A 63 10.26 28.04 18.81
N LYS A 64 10.54 27.52 17.61
CA LYS A 64 11.86 26.97 17.29
C LYS A 64 12.90 28.08 17.32
N THR A 65 14.05 27.79 17.90
CA THR A 65 15.21 28.66 17.92
C THR A 65 16.39 27.99 17.23
N ASN A 66 17.30 28.79 16.68
CA ASN A 66 18.55 28.29 16.15
C ASN A 66 19.40 27.77 17.32
N PRO A 67 19.83 26.50 17.30
CA PRO A 67 20.56 25.91 18.42
C PRO A 67 21.93 26.57 18.68
N ARG A 68 22.46 27.31 17.70
CA ARG A 68 23.77 27.98 17.80
C ARG A 68 23.67 29.43 18.26
N SER A 69 22.69 30.18 17.76
CA SER A 69 22.53 31.61 18.09
C SER A 69 21.45 31.89 19.15
N GLY A 70 20.58 30.92 19.42
CA GLY A 70 19.42 31.11 20.30
C GLY A 70 18.29 31.95 19.68
N GLU A 71 18.48 32.50 18.48
CA GLU A 71 17.51 33.37 17.83
C GLU A 71 16.31 32.59 17.30
N PRO A 72 15.10 33.18 17.31
CA PRO A 72 13.90 32.53 16.78
C PRO A 72 14.00 32.28 15.27
N ILE A 73 13.60 31.07 14.85
CA ILE A 73 13.51 30.70 13.44
C ILE A 73 12.23 31.26 12.84
N LYS A 74 12.36 31.90 11.67
CA LYS A 74 11.25 32.43 10.88
C LYS A 74 11.18 31.76 9.52
N GLU A 75 10.00 31.31 9.13
CA GLU A 75 9.68 30.86 7.77
C GLU A 75 8.60 31.79 7.21
N ASN A 76 8.81 32.31 5.99
CA ASN A 76 7.89 33.26 5.35
C ASN A 76 7.54 34.48 6.23
N GLY A 77 8.49 34.95 7.02
CA GLY A 77 8.31 36.09 7.93
C GLY A 77 7.57 35.77 9.25
N GLN A 78 7.13 34.53 9.46
CA GLN A 78 6.42 34.10 10.67
C GLN A 78 7.31 33.19 11.54
N LEU A 79 7.16 33.29 12.86
CA LEU A 79 7.87 32.40 13.78
C LEU A 79 7.38 30.95 13.61
N VAL A 80 8.32 30.01 13.59
CA VAL A 80 7.99 28.58 13.45
C VAL A 80 7.68 28.00 14.83
N PRO A 81 6.44 27.53 15.10
CA PRO A 81 6.12 26.93 16.38
C PRO A 81 6.85 25.58 16.58
N MET A 82 7.14 25.27 17.85
CA MET A 82 7.45 23.91 18.24
C MET A 82 6.16 23.10 18.28
N LEU A 83 6.18 21.88 17.75
CA LEU A 83 5.02 21.00 17.74
C LEU A 83 5.18 19.94 18.83
N ASP A 84 4.10 19.65 19.54
CA ASP A 84 4.04 18.57 20.51
C ASP A 84 3.68 17.26 19.82
N THR A 85 4.68 16.63 19.22
CA THR A 85 4.54 15.32 18.56
C THR A 85 4.36 14.16 19.54
N LYS A 86 4.44 14.43 20.86
CA LYS A 86 4.24 13.42 21.91
C LYS A 86 2.86 13.55 22.57
N ASN A 87 2.06 14.53 22.14
CA ASN A 87 0.70 14.69 22.61
C ASN A 87 -0.11 13.40 22.37
N ALA A 88 -0.73 12.88 23.43
CA ALA A 88 -1.41 11.58 23.39
C ALA A 88 -2.59 11.58 22.41
N ASP A 89 -3.41 12.63 22.40
CA ASP A 89 -4.58 12.74 21.53
C ASP A 89 -4.16 12.78 20.06
N TYR A 90 -3.12 13.57 19.73
CA TYR A 90 -2.51 13.59 18.40
C TYR A 90 -2.00 12.23 17.98
N LEU A 91 -1.27 11.52 18.85
CA LEU A 91 -0.73 10.19 18.53
C LEU A 91 -1.85 9.17 18.27
N VAL A 92 -2.92 9.20 19.06
CA VAL A 92 -4.11 8.35 18.86
C VAL A 92 -4.77 8.65 17.51
N GLU A 93 -4.91 9.92 17.16
CA GLU A 93 -5.47 10.33 15.86
C GLU A 93 -4.56 9.90 14.70
N ALA A 94 -3.26 10.15 14.80
CA ALA A 94 -2.27 9.80 13.78
C ALA A 94 -2.20 8.27 13.53
N MET A 95 -2.27 7.47 14.59
CA MET A 95 -2.33 6.01 14.48
C MET A 95 -3.63 5.56 13.78
N SER A 96 -4.75 6.19 14.11
CA SER A 96 -6.06 5.90 13.51
C SER A 96 -6.08 6.20 12.01
N VAL A 97 -5.51 7.35 11.62
CA VAL A 97 -5.32 7.76 10.22
C VAL A 97 -4.42 6.78 9.45
N THR A 98 -3.33 6.33 10.07
CA THR A 98 -2.41 5.36 9.48
C THR A 98 -3.11 4.03 9.21
N LYS A 99 -3.84 3.49 10.21
CA LYS A 99 -4.63 2.27 10.05
C LYS A 99 -5.69 2.39 8.95
N ALA A 100 -6.40 3.52 8.90
CA ALA A 100 -7.39 3.77 7.86
C ALA A 100 -6.79 3.77 6.46
N ARG A 101 -5.61 4.39 6.26
CA ARG A 101 -4.90 4.38 4.98
C ARG A 101 -4.45 2.99 4.58
N THR A 102 -3.86 2.25 5.51
CA THR A 102 -3.44 0.86 5.28
C THR A 102 -4.63 0.01 4.84
N LEU A 103 -5.76 0.12 5.53
CA LEU A 103 -6.94 -0.64 5.19
C LEU A 103 -7.55 -0.23 3.84
N ALA A 104 -7.64 1.07 3.56
CA ALA A 104 -8.13 1.58 2.28
C ALA A 104 -7.27 1.05 1.11
N MET A 105 -5.94 1.03 1.29
CA MET A 105 -5.01 0.49 0.31
C MET A 105 -5.26 -1.00 0.09
N ILE A 106 -5.37 -1.78 1.17
CA ILE A 106 -5.62 -3.22 1.10
C ILE A 106 -6.92 -3.50 0.36
N PHE A 107 -8.05 -2.87 0.74
CA PHE A 107 -9.32 -3.06 0.04
C PHE A 107 -9.32 -2.65 -1.43
N HIS A 108 -8.48 -1.69 -1.84
CA HIS A 108 -8.33 -1.38 -3.26
C HIS A 108 -7.49 -2.42 -4.01
N CYS A 109 -6.56 -3.08 -3.32
CA CYS A 109 -5.69 -4.09 -3.91
C CYS A 109 -6.28 -5.50 -3.84
N THR A 110 -7.37 -5.70 -3.11
CA THR A 110 -7.89 -7.04 -2.83
C THR A 110 -9.39 -7.16 -3.05
N GLU A 111 -9.80 -8.28 -3.63
CA GLU A 111 -11.21 -8.67 -3.65
C GLU A 111 -11.55 -9.42 -2.34
N PHE A 112 -12.13 -8.72 -1.37
CA PHE A 112 -12.55 -9.35 -0.12
C PHE A 112 -13.86 -10.13 -0.31
N PRO A 113 -13.93 -11.40 0.15
CA PRO A 113 -15.17 -12.16 0.17
C PRO A 113 -16.08 -11.64 1.30
N GLY A 114 -17.00 -10.73 0.99
CA GLY A 114 -18.00 -10.22 1.92
C GLY A 114 -18.39 -8.77 1.63
N ALA A 115 -19.67 -8.44 1.84
CA ALA A 115 -20.14 -7.05 1.76
C ALA A 115 -19.77 -6.31 3.04
N PHE A 116 -18.56 -5.74 3.11
CA PHE A 116 -18.12 -4.85 4.19
C PHE A 116 -18.71 -3.44 4.09
N ASP A 117 -19.82 -3.30 3.36
CA ASP A 117 -20.28 -2.04 2.85
C ASP A 117 -21.36 -1.45 3.75
N THR A 118 -20.93 -0.77 4.81
CA THR A 118 -21.83 0.09 5.59
C THR A 118 -21.20 1.46 5.83
N LYS A 119 -20.97 2.22 4.75
CA LYS A 119 -20.75 3.67 4.89
C LYS A 119 -22.05 4.31 5.35
N LYS A 120 -22.18 4.57 6.65
CA LYS A 120 -23.33 5.33 7.18
C LYS A 120 -23.16 6.81 6.84
N ASN A 121 -24.27 7.49 6.59
CA ASN A 121 -24.28 8.93 6.35
C ASN A 121 -23.63 9.67 7.53
N GLY A 122 -22.73 10.63 7.22
CA GLY A 122 -22.03 11.44 8.22
C GLY A 122 -20.70 10.87 8.73
N MET A 123 -20.28 9.66 8.32
CA MET A 123 -18.95 9.15 8.65
C MET A 123 -17.86 9.91 7.87
N SER A 124 -16.78 10.27 8.56
CA SER A 124 -15.55 10.70 7.91
C SER A 124 -14.90 9.52 7.16
N PRO A 125 -14.05 9.77 6.14
CA PRO A 125 -13.31 8.71 5.46
C PRO A 125 -12.53 7.79 6.42
N VAL A 126 -11.86 8.38 7.43
CA VAL A 126 -11.18 7.63 8.49
C VAL A 126 -12.15 6.78 9.30
N GLY A 127 -13.30 7.34 9.69
CA GLY A 127 -14.33 6.63 10.44
C GLY A 127 -14.92 5.45 9.67
N TYR A 128 -15.08 5.58 8.35
CA TYR A 128 -15.54 4.50 7.48
C TYR A 128 -14.55 3.33 7.45
N GLU A 129 -13.27 3.58 7.19
CA GLU A 129 -12.27 2.50 7.14
C GLU A 129 -12.10 1.83 8.50
N LEU A 130 -12.08 2.58 9.61
CA LEU A 130 -12.01 1.98 10.95
C LEU A 130 -13.25 1.14 11.29
N ALA A 131 -14.44 1.48 10.77
CA ALA A 131 -15.62 0.64 10.93
C ALA A 131 -15.46 -0.70 10.18
N ARG A 132 -14.91 -0.68 8.96
CA ARG A 132 -14.60 -1.90 8.20
C ARG A 132 -13.59 -2.77 8.93
N TRP A 133 -12.55 -2.18 9.51
CA TRP A 133 -11.57 -2.90 10.33
C TRP A 133 -12.24 -3.70 11.46
N LYS A 134 -13.17 -3.07 12.19
CA LYS A 134 -13.91 -3.74 13.27
C LYS A 134 -14.79 -4.88 12.76
N GLU A 135 -15.40 -4.75 11.59
CA GLU A 135 -16.18 -5.84 11.00
C GLU A 135 -15.29 -7.00 10.55
N LEU A 136 -14.08 -6.72 10.08
CA LEU A 136 -13.07 -7.75 9.77
C LEU A 136 -12.62 -8.48 11.05
N GLU A 137 -12.33 -7.76 12.14
CA GLU A 137 -12.01 -8.35 13.45
C GLU A 137 -13.15 -9.27 13.96
N LYS A 138 -14.41 -8.80 13.87
CA LYS A 138 -15.58 -9.60 14.25
C LYS A 138 -15.74 -10.86 13.40
N ALA A 139 -15.33 -10.83 12.14
CA ALA A 139 -15.33 -11.99 11.25
C ALA A 139 -14.22 -13.00 11.60
N GLY A 140 -13.38 -12.73 12.61
CA GLY A 140 -12.29 -13.59 13.04
C GLY A 140 -11.06 -13.49 12.13
N LEU A 141 -10.93 -12.40 11.38
CA LEU A 141 -9.76 -12.14 10.56
C LEU A 141 -8.62 -11.63 11.42
N ASP A 142 -7.43 -12.18 11.20
CA ASP A 142 -6.25 -11.75 11.94
C ASP A 142 -5.81 -10.39 11.42
N VAL A 143 -5.92 -9.40 12.29
CA VAL A 143 -5.57 -8.04 11.95
C VAL A 143 -4.08 -7.80 11.77
N GLY A 144 -3.23 -8.67 12.32
CA GLY A 144 -1.79 -8.67 12.07
C GLY A 144 -1.46 -8.88 10.60
N VAL A 145 -2.30 -9.65 9.88
CA VAL A 145 -2.14 -9.92 8.44
C VAL A 145 -2.35 -8.66 7.60
N PHE A 146 -3.04 -7.60 8.08
CA PHE A 146 -3.15 -6.35 7.32
C PHE A 146 -1.79 -5.63 7.18
N ALA A 147 -0.87 -5.78 8.13
CA ALA A 147 0.48 -5.24 7.95
C ALA A 147 1.20 -5.95 6.79
N GLU A 148 1.12 -7.29 6.75
CA GLU A 148 1.71 -8.12 5.68
C GLU A 148 1.05 -7.86 4.31
N LEU A 149 -0.27 -7.69 4.28
CA LEU A 149 -1.00 -7.33 3.06
C LEU A 149 -0.60 -5.93 2.57
N SER A 150 -0.43 -4.97 3.48
CA SER A 150 0.03 -3.62 3.15
C SER A 150 1.41 -3.64 2.50
N GLU A 151 2.35 -4.38 3.09
CA GLU A 151 3.69 -4.58 2.53
C GLU A 151 3.62 -5.29 1.17
N ALA A 152 2.82 -6.35 1.05
CA ALA A 152 2.61 -7.04 -0.21
C ALA A 152 2.04 -6.11 -1.30
N CYS A 153 1.11 -5.20 -0.96
CA CYS A 153 0.58 -4.21 -1.91
C CYS A 153 1.67 -3.25 -2.39
N VAL A 154 2.57 -2.82 -1.49
CA VAL A 154 3.71 -1.95 -1.83
C VAL A 154 4.73 -2.70 -2.70
N ASP A 155 5.10 -3.92 -2.32
CA ASP A 155 6.03 -4.76 -3.08
C ASP A 155 5.51 -5.07 -4.49
N LEU A 156 4.21 -5.33 -4.62
CA LEU A 156 3.56 -5.57 -5.92
C LEU A 156 3.50 -4.30 -6.78
N ALA A 157 3.50 -3.10 -6.17
CA ALA A 157 3.51 -1.84 -6.89
C ALA A 157 4.89 -1.46 -7.46
N LEU A 158 5.96 -2.09 -6.96
CA LEU A 158 7.31 -1.85 -7.46
C LEU A 158 7.47 -2.49 -8.85
N PRO A 159 7.98 -1.74 -9.85
CA PRO A 159 8.27 -2.30 -11.15
C PRO A 159 9.33 -3.40 -11.02
N MET A 160 9.12 -4.53 -11.71
CA MET A 160 10.10 -5.60 -11.74
C MET A 160 11.45 -5.08 -12.21
N THR A 161 12.51 -5.47 -11.51
CA THR A 161 13.88 -5.21 -11.94
C THR A 161 14.15 -5.93 -13.27
N LYS A 162 15.12 -5.45 -14.05
CA LYS A 162 15.51 -6.09 -15.32
C LYS A 162 15.80 -7.58 -15.14
N THR A 163 16.47 -7.93 -14.04
CA THR A 163 16.80 -9.31 -13.69
C THR A 163 15.55 -10.16 -13.45
N GLU A 164 14.59 -9.67 -12.66
CA GLU A 164 13.33 -10.38 -12.44
C GLU A 164 12.53 -10.57 -13.74
N ILE A 165 12.56 -9.59 -14.65
CA ILE A 165 11.90 -9.69 -15.96
C ILE A 165 12.58 -10.77 -16.82
N GLU A 166 13.91 -10.82 -16.82
CA GLU A 166 14.69 -11.82 -17.55
C GLU A 166 14.47 -13.23 -17.01
N ASP A 167 14.46 -13.40 -15.69
CA ASP A 167 14.16 -14.68 -15.03
C ASP A 167 12.73 -15.14 -15.30
N ALA A 168 11.75 -14.23 -15.23
CA ALA A 168 10.36 -14.54 -15.58
C ALA A 168 10.22 -14.93 -17.06
N ARG A 169 10.93 -14.25 -17.98
CA ARG A 169 10.93 -14.61 -19.40
C ARG A 169 11.53 -15.98 -19.63
N ARG A 170 12.61 -16.33 -18.92
CA ARG A 170 13.24 -17.65 -18.98
C ARG A 170 12.32 -18.74 -18.44
N ALA A 171 11.67 -18.52 -17.30
CA ALA A 171 10.71 -19.46 -16.73
C ALA A 171 9.48 -19.69 -17.65
N LEU A 172 9.01 -18.64 -18.32
CA LEU A 172 7.91 -18.71 -19.29
C LEU A 172 8.35 -19.16 -20.70
N GLY A 173 9.65 -19.37 -20.92
CA GLY A 173 10.23 -19.74 -22.22
C GLY A 173 10.01 -18.68 -23.32
N THR A 174 9.82 -17.42 -22.93
CA THR A 174 9.60 -16.28 -23.83
C THR A 174 10.87 -15.48 -24.10
N ASP A 175 11.98 -15.84 -23.44
CA ASP A 175 13.28 -15.31 -23.79
C ASP A 175 13.74 -15.81 -25.16
N LYS A 176 14.57 -15.01 -25.84
CA LYS A 176 15.03 -15.29 -27.21
C LYS A 176 15.67 -16.67 -27.34
N GLU A 177 16.46 -17.07 -26.34
CA GLU A 177 17.25 -18.29 -26.39
C GLU A 177 16.33 -19.53 -26.26
N THR A 178 15.35 -19.48 -25.38
CA THR A 178 14.34 -20.54 -25.26
C THR A 178 13.42 -20.59 -26.48
N GLN A 179 13.01 -19.44 -27.03
CA GLN A 179 12.20 -19.40 -28.26
C GLN A 179 12.95 -19.96 -29.48
N GLU A 180 14.25 -19.68 -29.61
CA GLU A 180 15.09 -20.23 -30.68
C GLU A 180 15.26 -21.75 -30.53
N ARG A 181 15.49 -22.24 -29.31
CA ARG A 181 15.54 -23.68 -29.01
C ARG A 181 14.22 -24.40 -29.32
N VAL A 182 13.09 -23.80 -28.98
CA VAL A 182 11.76 -24.34 -29.30
C VAL A 182 11.52 -24.36 -30.81
N LYS A 183 11.91 -23.29 -31.53
CA LYS A 183 11.85 -23.26 -33.00
C LYS A 183 12.74 -24.31 -33.66
N GLU A 184 13.97 -24.52 -33.18
CA GLU A 184 14.84 -25.59 -33.68
C GLU A 184 14.27 -26.99 -33.40
N ALA A 185 13.70 -27.21 -32.21
CA ALA A 185 13.10 -28.48 -31.85
C ALA A 185 11.83 -28.78 -32.67
N LEU A 186 11.04 -27.77 -33.00
CA LEU A 186 9.86 -27.90 -33.86
C LEU A 186 10.24 -28.01 -35.35
N GLY A 187 11.30 -27.32 -35.79
CA GLY A 187 11.83 -27.42 -37.16
C GLY A 187 12.44 -28.79 -37.49
N LYS A 188 12.92 -29.53 -36.47
CA LYS A 188 13.43 -30.91 -36.62
C LYS A 188 12.33 -31.99 -36.65
N LYS A 189 11.07 -31.65 -36.38
CA LYS A 189 9.91 -32.57 -36.36
C LYS A 189 9.00 -32.48 -37.61
N ALA A 190 9.47 -31.97 -38.73
CA ALA A 190 8.77 -32.17 -40.00
C ALA A 190 9.07 -33.61 -40.50
N PRO A 191 8.11 -34.55 -40.53
CA PRO A 191 8.35 -35.83 -41.17
C PRO A 191 8.58 -35.57 -42.66
N LYS A 192 9.74 -35.99 -43.18
CA LYS A 192 9.90 -36.18 -44.63
C LYS A 192 8.96 -37.31 -45.01
N GLY A 193 7.75 -36.96 -45.41
CA GLY A 193 6.87 -37.90 -46.08
C GLY A 193 7.54 -38.36 -47.37
N LYS A 194 7.85 -39.65 -47.43
CA LYS A 194 7.75 -40.52 -48.61
C LYS A 194 7.62 -41.95 -48.11
#